data_AF-A0A1E5V0Z0-F1
#
_entry.id   AF-A0A1E5V0Z0-F1
#
_cell.length_a   1.000
_cell.length_b   1.000
_cell.length_c   1.000
_cell.angle_alpha   90.00
_cell.angle_beta   90.00
_cell.angle_gamma   90.00
#
_symmetry.space_group_name_H-M   'P 1'
#
loop_
_entity.id
_entity.type
_entity.pdbx_description
1 polymer ?
#
loop_
_entity_poly.entity_id
_entity_poly.type
_entity_poly.pdbx_seq_one_letter_code
_entity_poly.pdbx_strand_id
1 'polypeptide(L)'
;MTDSNKGWHSEWFYVSNPPPSLPRFSGHFVQKVDEWGWATGKDEKRIWVRPMLAELRRLVQAGLTGVKVLWTFFERRAQPLKARAHPLYRYTGVGDPTRSSQDELTPVEVRARVWVAIKRSKDVAEDVTELDRHQHSLAPEPAAGMRGSTRPSRSEGGYATRPCRKTQACGPSTGWRTSASRP
;
A
#
# COMPACT_ATOMS: atom_id res chain seq x y z
N MET A 1 4.08 27.94 13.52
CA MET A 1 4.07 26.91 14.58
C MET A 1 5.43 26.26 14.56
N THR A 2 6.24 26.49 15.60
CA THR A 2 7.62 25.98 15.67
C THR A 2 7.59 24.72 16.51
N ASP A 3 7.49 23.57 15.84
CA ASP A 3 7.52 22.28 16.52
C ASP A 3 8.97 21.98 16.93
N SER A 4 9.25 22.05 18.23
CA SER A 4 10.58 21.81 18.76
C SER A 4 10.85 20.31 18.77
N ASN A 5 11.76 19.85 17.91
CA ASN A 5 12.17 18.45 17.79
C ASN A 5 12.85 17.85 19.06
N LYS A 6 12.92 18.55 20.19
CA LYS A 6 13.54 18.03 21.42
C LYS A 6 12.86 16.72 21.87
N GLY A 7 13.64 15.66 22.08
CA GLY A 7 13.19 14.34 22.54
C GLY A 7 13.22 13.24 21.46
N TRP A 8 13.16 13.59 20.18
CA TRP A 8 13.16 12.62 19.06
C TRP A 8 14.35 11.65 19.03
N HIS A 9 15.54 12.07 19.46
CA HIS A 9 16.76 11.26 19.42
C HIS A 9 16.74 10.07 20.39
N SER A 10 15.84 10.04 21.36
CA SER A 10 15.68 8.90 22.28
C SER A 10 14.92 7.72 21.68
N GLU A 11 14.14 7.95 20.61
CA GLU A 11 13.25 6.97 20.00
C GLU A 11 13.72 6.50 18.60
N TRP A 12 14.83 7.05 18.10
CA TRP A 12 15.34 6.79 16.76
C TRP A 12 16.79 6.32 16.80
N PHE A 13 17.10 5.30 16.00
CA PHE A 13 18.47 4.82 15.79
C PHE A 13 18.86 4.95 14.32
N TYR A 14 20.15 5.16 14.06
CA TYR A 14 20.66 5.21 12.70
C TYR A 14 20.85 3.80 12.15
N VAL A 15 20.39 3.58 10.92
CA VAL A 15 20.68 2.37 10.15
C VAL A 15 21.71 2.72 9.09
N SER A 16 22.70 1.84 8.89
CA SER A 16 23.67 1.99 7.81
C SER A 16 22.97 2.04 6.45
N ASN A 17 23.49 2.83 5.51
CA ASN A 17 22.95 2.98 4.15
C ASN A 17 23.86 2.26 3.13
N PRO A 18 23.86 0.92 3.07
CA PRO A 18 24.72 0.16 2.16
C PRO A 18 24.26 0.33 0.70
N PRO A 19 25.14 0.04 -0.28
CA PRO A 19 24.79 0.06 -1.70
C PRO A 19 23.62 -0.90 -2.07
N PRO A 20 22.71 -0.49 -2.98
CA PRO A 20 22.58 0.86 -3.52
C PRO A 20 22.03 1.81 -2.45
N SER A 21 22.80 2.85 -2.16
CA SER A 21 22.48 3.80 -1.10
C SER A 21 21.22 4.58 -1.45
N LEU A 22 20.40 4.88 -0.44
CA LEU A 22 19.28 5.80 -0.56
C LEU A 22 19.75 7.14 -1.14
N PRO A 23 18.92 7.81 -1.98
CA PRO A 23 19.22 9.15 -2.47
C PRO A 23 19.54 10.10 -1.31
N ARG A 24 20.45 11.05 -1.55
CA ARG A 24 20.77 12.10 -0.58
C ARG A 24 19.49 12.78 -0.11
N PHE A 25 19.30 12.86 1.21
CA PHE A 25 18.17 13.58 1.79
C PHE A 25 18.15 15.01 1.27
N SER A 26 17.07 15.40 0.62
CA SER A 26 16.96 16.69 -0.05
C SER A 26 16.56 17.82 0.90
N GLY A 27 16.00 17.52 2.08
CA GLY A 27 15.46 18.54 3.00
C GLY A 27 14.17 19.22 2.50
N HIS A 28 13.72 18.91 1.29
CA HIS A 28 12.51 19.48 0.71
C HIS A 28 11.30 18.64 1.13
N PHE A 29 10.21 19.31 1.51
CA PHE A 29 8.93 18.65 1.65
C PHE A 29 8.45 18.12 0.30
N VAL A 30 7.71 17.01 0.32
CA VAL A 30 7.07 16.47 -0.88
C VAL A 30 6.11 17.54 -1.41
N GLN A 31 6.42 18.09 -2.57
CA GLN A 31 5.52 19.02 -3.25
C GLN A 31 4.42 18.20 -3.92
N LYS A 32 3.18 18.69 -3.81
CA LYS A 32 2.07 18.09 -4.54
C LYS A 32 2.34 18.26 -6.03
N VAL A 33 2.52 17.15 -6.73
CA VAL A 33 2.66 17.13 -8.19
C VAL A 33 1.28 17.11 -8.86
N ASP A 34 1.18 17.55 -10.10
CA ASP A 34 -0.10 17.57 -10.85
C ASP A 34 -0.70 16.16 -10.98
N GLU A 35 0.14 15.12 -10.96
CA GLU A 35 -0.27 13.72 -10.94
C GLU A 35 -1.09 13.34 -9.69
N TRP A 36 -0.95 14.07 -8.58
CA TRP A 36 -1.79 13.91 -7.39
C TRP A 36 -3.15 14.60 -7.52
N GLY A 37 -3.33 15.45 -8.54
CA GLY A 37 -4.58 16.12 -8.86
C GLY A 37 -5.57 15.25 -9.65
N TRP A 38 -5.15 14.07 -10.13
CA TRP A 38 -6.04 13.14 -10.82
C TRP A 38 -7.10 12.59 -9.87
N ALA A 39 -8.27 13.22 -9.89
CA ALA A 39 -9.48 12.59 -9.41
C ALA A 39 -9.97 11.62 -10.48
N THR A 40 -10.44 10.44 -10.05
CA THR A 40 -11.19 9.54 -10.94
C THR A 40 -12.34 10.30 -11.60
N GLY A 41 -12.49 10.15 -12.92
CA GLY A 41 -13.51 10.84 -13.71
C GLY A 41 -14.92 10.49 -13.24
N LYS A 42 -15.93 11.31 -13.57
CA LYS A 42 -17.32 11.07 -13.11
C LYS A 42 -17.85 9.69 -13.53
N ASP A 43 -17.57 9.27 -14.76
CA ASP A 43 -17.97 7.94 -15.25
C ASP A 43 -17.18 6.82 -14.58
N GLU A 44 -15.87 6.99 -14.39
CA GLU A 44 -15.01 6.03 -13.72
C GLU A 44 -15.42 5.82 -12.25
N LYS A 45 -15.74 6.90 -11.53
CA LYS A 45 -16.32 6.85 -10.18
C LYS A 45 -17.64 6.11 -10.17
N ARG A 46 -18.51 6.34 -11.16
CA ARG A 46 -19.80 5.64 -11.27
C ARG A 46 -19.59 4.14 -11.48
N ILE A 47 -18.64 3.76 -12.33
CA ILE A 47 -18.40 2.35 -12.71
C ILE A 47 -17.70 1.59 -11.58
N TRP A 48 -16.66 2.15 -10.97
CA TRP A 48 -15.80 1.42 -10.04
C TRP A 48 -16.03 1.78 -8.58
N VAL A 49 -16.09 3.08 -8.26
CA VAL A 49 -16.12 3.55 -6.87
C VAL A 49 -17.49 3.32 -6.23
N ARG A 50 -18.59 3.62 -6.95
CA ARG A 50 -19.95 3.48 -6.37
C ARG A 50 -20.29 2.04 -5.98
N PRO A 51 -20.05 1.01 -6.82
CA PRO A 51 -20.31 -0.37 -6.42
C PRO A 51 -19.43 -0.82 -5.25
N MET A 52 -18.14 -0.45 -5.25
CA MET A 52 -17.23 -0.76 -4.14
C MET A 52 -17.68 -0.11 -2.82
N LEU A 53 -18.18 1.13 -2.85
CA LEU A 53 -18.71 1.78 -1.65
C LEU A 53 -19.98 1.11 -1.13
N ALA A 54 -20.86 0.63 -2.02
CA ALA A 54 -22.04 -0.12 -1.62
C ALA A 54 -21.64 -1.42 -0.90
N GLU A 55 -20.66 -2.14 -1.45
CA GLU A 55 -20.15 -3.36 -0.83
C GLU A 55 -19.43 -3.08 0.50
N LEU A 56 -18.61 -2.02 0.55
CA LEU A 56 -17.93 -1.61 1.78
C LEU A 56 -18.94 -1.27 2.89
N ARG A 57 -20.02 -0.58 2.57
CA ARG A 57 -21.10 -0.29 3.54
C ARG A 57 -21.73 -1.56 4.07
N ARG A 58 -21.99 -2.54 3.21
CA ARG A 58 -22.52 -3.84 3.61
C ARG A 58 -21.56 -4.56 4.57
N LEU A 59 -20.25 -4.51 4.30
CA LEU A 59 -19.23 -5.10 5.16
C LEU A 59 -19.13 -4.39 6.51
N VAL A 60 -19.18 -3.05 6.52
CA VAL A 60 -19.18 -2.27 7.77
C VAL A 60 -20.43 -2.58 8.60
N GLN A 61 -21.61 -2.70 7.99
CA GLN A 61 -22.85 -3.13 8.66
C GLN A 61 -22.76 -4.56 9.20
N ALA A 62 -22.02 -5.44 8.52
CA ALA A 62 -21.68 -6.78 9.01
C ALA A 62 -20.55 -6.79 10.06
N GLY A 63 -20.09 -5.62 10.50
CA GLY A 63 -19.12 -5.45 11.57
C GLY A 63 -17.67 -5.38 11.10
N LEU A 64 -17.35 -5.05 9.84
CA LEU A 64 -15.97 -4.75 9.43
C LEU A 64 -15.46 -3.49 10.14
N THR A 65 -14.43 -3.66 10.97
CA THR A 65 -13.77 -2.58 11.73
C THR A 65 -12.34 -2.35 11.26
N GLY A 66 -11.74 -1.21 11.63
CA GLY A 66 -10.32 -0.94 11.40
C GLY A 66 -9.42 -2.00 12.03
N VAL A 67 -9.81 -2.52 13.21
CA VAL A 67 -9.15 -3.62 13.92
C VAL A 67 -9.10 -4.90 13.07
N LYS A 68 -10.22 -5.30 12.47
CA LYS A 68 -10.30 -6.46 11.54
C LYS A 68 -9.37 -6.31 10.34
N VAL A 69 -9.31 -5.11 9.79
CA VAL A 69 -8.45 -4.79 8.64
C VAL A 69 -6.97 -4.88 9.05
N LEU A 70 -6.59 -4.27 10.19
CA LEU A 70 -5.24 -4.35 10.74
C LEU A 70 -4.84 -5.79 11.06
N TRP A 71 -5.73 -6.56 11.68
CA TRP A 71 -5.53 -7.98 11.97
C TRP A 71 -5.15 -8.74 10.69
N THR A 72 -5.94 -8.57 9.62
CA THR A 72 -5.70 -9.20 8.33
C THR A 72 -4.32 -8.84 7.75
N PHE A 73 -3.88 -7.58 7.88
CA PHE A 73 -2.55 -7.16 7.42
C PHE A 73 -1.42 -7.86 8.19
N PHE A 74 -1.54 -7.94 9.51
CA PHE A 74 -0.53 -8.60 10.35
C PHE A 74 -0.49 -10.11 10.13
N GLU A 75 -1.66 -10.76 10.10
CA GLU A 75 -1.77 -12.20 9.85
C GLU A 75 -1.19 -12.58 8.48
N ARG A 76 -1.52 -11.81 7.43
CA ARG A 76 -0.99 -12.03 6.07
C ARG A 76 0.41 -11.47 5.86
N ARG A 77 1.08 -10.99 6.91
CA ARG A 77 2.41 -10.36 6.85
C ARG A 77 2.53 -9.27 5.77
N ALA A 78 1.43 -8.59 5.46
CA ALA A 78 1.34 -7.62 4.38
C ALA A 78 1.45 -6.20 4.94
N GLN A 79 2.38 -5.41 4.41
CA GLN A 79 2.57 -4.02 4.79
C GLN A 79 1.70 -3.11 3.91
N PRO A 80 0.75 -2.32 4.47
CA PRO A 80 -0.18 -1.51 3.68
C PRO A 80 0.51 -0.50 2.74
N LEU A 81 1.63 0.08 3.20
CA LEU A 81 2.37 1.12 2.49
C LEU A 81 3.54 0.59 1.65
N LYS A 82 3.80 -0.72 1.66
CA LYS A 82 4.84 -1.32 0.81
C LYS A 82 4.26 -1.61 -0.56
N ALA A 83 5.07 -1.48 -1.61
CA ALA A 83 4.71 -2.02 -2.92
C ALA A 83 4.41 -3.53 -2.81
N ARG A 84 3.28 -3.95 -3.36
CA ARG A 84 2.80 -5.34 -3.30
C ARG A 84 2.88 -5.97 -4.68
N ALA A 85 3.19 -7.27 -4.73
CA ALA A 85 3.25 -8.02 -5.98
C ALA A 85 1.87 -8.08 -6.67
N HIS A 86 0.81 -8.14 -5.87
CA HIS A 86 -0.57 -8.05 -6.34
C HIS A 86 -1.49 -7.46 -5.25
N PRO A 87 -2.73 -7.10 -5.59
CA PRO A 87 -3.74 -6.72 -4.61
C PRO A 87 -3.95 -7.82 -3.56
N LEU A 88 -4.27 -7.41 -2.32
CA LEU A 88 -4.41 -8.33 -1.18
C LEU A 88 -5.58 -9.33 -1.32
N TYR A 89 -6.58 -9.01 -2.15
CA TYR A 89 -7.68 -9.94 -2.43
C TYR A 89 -7.23 -11.16 -3.26
N ARG A 90 -6.03 -11.13 -3.86
CA ARG A 90 -5.41 -12.27 -4.55
C ARG A 90 -4.37 -12.99 -3.69
N TYR A 91 -4.44 -12.85 -2.37
CA TYR A 91 -3.52 -13.50 -1.46
C TYR A 91 -3.59 -15.03 -1.57
N THR A 92 -2.43 -15.68 -1.65
CA THR A 92 -2.24 -17.10 -1.95
C THR A 92 -1.76 -17.93 -0.77
N GLY A 93 -1.59 -17.33 0.41
CA GLY A 93 -1.18 -18.03 1.64
C GLY A 93 0.28 -17.79 2.01
N VAL A 94 0.93 -18.78 2.62
CA VAL A 94 2.27 -18.63 3.22
C VAL A 94 3.36 -18.35 2.19
N GLY A 95 3.26 -18.93 0.99
CA GLY A 95 4.21 -18.67 -0.10
C GLY A 95 3.97 -17.37 -0.87
N ASP A 96 3.05 -16.51 -0.43
CA ASP A 96 2.64 -15.35 -1.20
C ASP A 96 3.77 -14.30 -1.31
N PRO A 97 4.12 -13.83 -2.52
CA PRO A 97 5.21 -12.87 -2.73
C PRO A 97 4.93 -11.48 -2.13
N THR A 98 3.69 -11.20 -1.75
CA THR A 98 3.30 -9.96 -1.05
C THR A 98 3.69 -9.97 0.42
N ARG A 99 4.03 -11.15 0.99
CA ARG A 99 4.44 -11.26 2.40
C ARG A 99 5.80 -10.59 2.63
N SER A 100 5.91 -9.93 3.78
CA SER A 100 7.17 -9.35 4.27
C SER A 100 8.07 -10.37 4.96
N SER A 101 7.50 -11.46 5.50
CA SER A 101 8.23 -12.60 6.06
C SER A 101 7.47 -13.89 5.79
N GLN A 102 8.21 -15.00 5.71
CA GLN A 102 7.65 -16.35 5.68
C GLN A 102 7.11 -16.77 7.07
N ASP A 103 7.64 -16.21 8.15
CA ASP A 103 7.20 -16.56 9.51
C ASP A 103 5.73 -16.23 9.74
N GLU A 104 4.98 -17.23 10.19
CA GLU A 104 3.60 -17.07 10.63
C GLU A 104 3.57 -16.46 12.03
N LEU A 105 2.53 -15.67 12.30
CA LEU A 105 2.29 -15.13 13.63
C LEU A 105 1.20 -15.94 14.29
N THR A 106 1.41 -16.28 15.56
CA THR A 106 0.35 -16.80 16.41
C THR A 106 -0.72 -15.73 16.62
N PRO A 107 -1.98 -16.12 16.91
CA PRO A 107 -3.04 -15.16 17.20
C PRO A 107 -2.70 -14.17 18.34
N VAL A 108 -1.90 -14.63 19.31
CA VAL A 108 -1.42 -13.80 20.43
C VAL A 108 -0.45 -12.71 19.95
N GLU A 109 0.46 -13.05 19.04
CA GLU A 109 1.39 -12.07 18.45
C GLU A 109 0.68 -11.09 17.52
N VAL A 110 -0.29 -11.56 16.72
CA VAL A 110 -1.12 -10.68 15.87
C VAL A 110 -1.86 -9.67 16.75
N ARG A 111 -2.53 -10.15 17.80
CA ARG A 111 -3.20 -9.31 18.79
C ARG A 111 -2.25 -8.26 19.37
N ALA A 112 -1.06 -8.66 19.82
CA ALA A 112 -0.10 -7.74 20.41
C ALA A 112 0.29 -6.62 19.44
N ARG A 113 0.47 -6.93 18.15
CA ARG A 113 0.79 -5.95 17.11
C ARG A 113 -0.38 -5.01 16.78
N VAL A 114 -1.59 -5.56 16.69
CA VAL A 114 -2.81 -4.78 16.48
C VAL A 114 -3.02 -3.81 17.64
N TRP A 115 -2.84 -4.28 18.88
CA TRP A 115 -2.93 -3.45 20.08
C TRP A 115 -1.96 -2.27 20.06
N VAL A 116 -0.69 -2.51 19.69
CA VAL A 116 0.32 -1.45 19.56
C VAL A 116 -0.05 -0.43 18.49
N ALA A 117 -0.65 -0.88 17.37
CA ALA A 117 -1.08 0.01 16.30
C ALA A 117 -2.24 0.93 16.73
N ILE A 118 -3.18 0.40 17.53
CA ILE A 118 -4.39 1.11 17.97
C ILE A 118 -4.15 2.00 19.19
N LYS A 119 -3.22 1.65 20.09
CA LYS A 119 -2.95 2.43 21.31
C LYS A 119 -2.55 3.90 21.07
N ARG A 120 -2.29 4.29 19.82
CA ARG A 120 -1.98 5.66 19.41
C ARG A 120 -3.23 6.51 19.12
N SER A 121 -4.44 5.93 19.12
CA SER A 121 -5.73 6.62 18.94
C SER A 121 -6.48 6.84 20.26
N LYS A 122 -7.31 7.89 20.34
CA LYS A 122 -8.00 8.30 21.59
C LYS A 122 -9.13 7.36 22.04
N ASP A 123 -9.66 6.51 21.15
CA ASP A 123 -10.85 5.69 21.39
C ASP A 123 -10.51 4.23 21.80
N VAL A 124 -9.65 4.08 22.81
CA VAL A 124 -9.04 2.78 23.17
C VAL A 124 -10.07 1.74 23.66
N ALA A 125 -11.14 2.14 24.34
CA ALA A 125 -12.03 1.20 25.04
C ALA A 125 -12.89 0.32 24.11
N GLU A 126 -13.45 0.87 23.04
CA GLU A 126 -14.24 0.09 22.08
C GLU A 126 -13.35 -0.88 21.28
N ASP A 127 -12.15 -0.43 20.89
CA ASP A 127 -11.20 -1.25 20.15
C ASP A 127 -10.67 -2.43 20.97
N VAL A 128 -10.52 -2.31 22.31
CA VAL A 128 -10.16 -3.45 23.19
C VAL A 128 -11.22 -4.54 23.10
N THR A 129 -12.49 -4.14 23.16
CA THR A 129 -13.61 -5.08 23.19
C THR A 129 -13.72 -5.83 21.84
N GLU A 130 -13.48 -5.13 20.73
CA GLU A 130 -13.37 -5.75 19.40
C GLU A 130 -12.17 -6.69 19.29
N LEU A 131 -11.01 -6.31 19.84
CA LEU A 131 -9.81 -7.14 19.86
C LEU A 131 -10.05 -8.46 20.62
N ASP A 132 -10.81 -8.41 21.71
CA ASP A 132 -11.26 -9.56 22.49
C ASP A 132 -12.16 -10.51 21.71
N ARG A 133 -13.14 -10.01 20.96
CA ARG A 133 -13.96 -10.87 20.10
C ARG A 133 -13.14 -11.64 19.05
N HIS A 134 -12.08 -11.02 18.53
CA HIS A 134 -11.22 -11.64 17.52
C HIS A 134 -10.36 -12.79 18.01
N GLN A 135 -9.81 -12.71 19.22
CA GLN A 135 -8.99 -13.80 19.76
C GLN A 135 -9.81 -15.06 20.02
N HIS A 136 -11.09 -14.92 20.35
CA HIS A 136 -11.99 -16.04 20.66
C HIS A 136 -12.58 -16.70 19.41
N SER A 137 -12.11 -16.38 18.19
CA SER A 137 -12.61 -16.95 16.93
C SER A 137 -14.13 -16.86 16.75
N LEU A 138 -14.78 -15.87 17.39
CA LEU A 138 -16.20 -15.57 17.21
C LEU A 138 -16.34 -14.49 16.14
N ALA A 139 -15.89 -14.81 14.93
CA ALA A 139 -16.21 -14.05 13.73
C ALA A 139 -17.10 -14.93 12.84
N PRO A 140 -18.19 -14.40 12.26
CA PRO A 140 -18.91 -15.14 11.24
C PRO A 140 -17.94 -15.45 10.10
N GLU A 141 -17.77 -16.74 9.80
CA GLU A 141 -17.16 -17.21 8.56
C GLU A 141 -17.71 -16.37 7.40
N PRO A 142 -16.87 -15.67 6.61
CA PRO A 142 -17.34 -15.08 5.38
C PRO A 142 -17.73 -16.23 4.47
N ALA A 143 -19.04 -16.47 4.38
CA ALA A 143 -19.64 -17.57 3.63
C ALA A 143 -18.91 -17.79 2.30
N ALA A 144 -18.33 -18.97 2.19
CA ALA A 144 -17.59 -19.43 1.03
C ALA A 144 -18.46 -19.42 -0.24
N GLY A 145 -17.77 -19.19 -1.37
CA GLY A 145 -18.11 -19.85 -2.62
C GLY A 145 -18.52 -18.94 -3.77
N MET A 146 -17.55 -18.26 -4.40
CA MET A 146 -17.68 -18.01 -5.85
C MET A 146 -17.46 -19.35 -6.57
N ARG A 147 -18.55 -20.12 -6.69
CA ARG A 147 -18.63 -21.25 -7.61
C ARG A 147 -18.92 -20.68 -9.00
N GLY A 148 -17.97 -20.87 -9.93
CA GLY A 148 -18.18 -20.83 -11.38
C GLY A 148 -18.78 -19.57 -11.98
N SER A 149 -17.93 -18.59 -12.34
CA SER A 149 -18.25 -17.67 -13.44
C SER A 149 -17.30 -17.96 -14.60
N THR A 150 -17.89 -18.51 -15.65
CA THR A 150 -17.28 -18.85 -16.94
C THR A 150 -16.54 -17.64 -17.54
N ARG A 151 -15.33 -17.90 -18.04
CA ARG A 151 -14.43 -16.92 -18.65
C ARG A 151 -15.03 -16.38 -19.96
N PRO A 152 -15.15 -15.06 -20.20
CA PRO A 152 -15.36 -14.55 -21.54
C PRO A 152 -14.04 -14.68 -22.32
N SER A 153 -14.16 -15.18 -23.54
CA SER A 153 -13.09 -15.38 -24.50
C SER A 153 -12.26 -14.11 -24.73
N ARG A 154 -10.95 -14.32 -24.81
CA ARG A 154 -9.92 -13.34 -25.14
C ARG A 154 -10.02 -13.03 -26.63
N SER A 155 -10.52 -11.86 -27.01
CA SER A 155 -10.25 -11.30 -28.33
C SER A 155 -8.96 -10.48 -28.24
N GLU A 156 -7.99 -10.84 -29.07
CA GLU A 156 -6.73 -10.14 -29.24
C GLU A 156 -7.00 -8.75 -29.83
N GLY A 157 -6.83 -7.72 -29.00
CA GLY A 157 -6.76 -6.32 -29.43
C GLY A 157 -5.36 -5.81 -29.15
N GLY A 158 -4.52 -5.76 -30.18
CA GLY A 158 -3.15 -5.27 -30.08
C GLY A 158 -3.07 -3.84 -29.58
N TYR A 159 -2.18 -3.59 -28.61
CA TYR A 159 -1.81 -2.23 -28.24
C TYR A 159 -0.99 -1.63 -29.39
N ALA A 160 -1.65 -0.87 -30.25
CA ALA A 160 -1.00 -0.02 -31.22
C ALA A 160 -0.20 1.07 -30.47
N THR A 161 1.13 0.95 -30.49
CA THR A 161 2.04 2.00 -30.07
C THR A 161 1.88 3.17 -31.05
N ARG A 162 1.31 4.29 -30.60
CA ARG A 162 1.25 5.51 -31.43
C ARG A 162 2.58 6.27 -31.33
N PRO A 163 3.16 6.72 -32.46
CA PRO A 163 4.50 7.28 -32.49
C PRO A 163 4.55 8.73 -31.97
N CYS A 164 5.65 9.03 -31.28
CA CYS A 164 6.04 10.37 -30.85
C CYS A 164 6.21 11.27 -32.08
N ARG A 165 5.44 12.36 -32.18
CA ARG A 165 5.61 13.37 -33.25
C ARG A 165 6.98 14.04 -33.08
N LYS A 166 7.83 13.87 -34.10
CA LYS A 166 9.02 14.70 -34.31
C LYS A 166 8.57 16.12 -34.66
N THR A 167 8.92 17.10 -33.85
CA THR A 167 9.13 18.48 -34.31
C THR A 167 10.63 18.70 -34.38
N GLN A 168 11.11 18.96 -35.60
CA GLN A 168 12.49 19.24 -35.93
C GLN A 168 12.61 20.75 -36.13
N ALA A 169 13.52 21.39 -35.40
CA ALA A 169 14.18 22.60 -35.84
C ALA A 169 15.63 22.53 -35.36
N CYS A 170 16.55 22.43 -36.31
CA CYS A 170 17.99 22.37 -36.11
C CYS A 170 18.58 23.75 -35.85
N GLY A 171 19.62 23.80 -35.01
CA GLY A 171 20.60 24.89 -34.91
C GLY A 171 21.74 24.45 -33.97
N PRO A 172 23.02 24.48 -34.37
CA PRO A 172 24.09 23.78 -33.65
C PRO A 172 24.79 24.69 -32.63
N SER A 173 25.21 24.12 -31.49
CA SER A 173 26.40 24.61 -30.79
C SER A 173 27.10 23.48 -30.05
N THR A 174 28.27 23.15 -30.61
CA THR A 174 29.55 22.95 -29.92
C THR A 174 29.60 21.95 -28.77
N GLY A 175 30.21 20.79 -29.09
CA GLY A 175 30.52 19.76 -28.12
C GLY A 175 31.60 20.14 -27.13
N TRP A 176 31.62 19.41 -26.02
CA TRP A 176 32.82 19.22 -25.21
C TRP A 176 33.09 17.74 -25.07
N ARG A 177 34.25 17.42 -25.63
CA ARG A 177 34.93 16.14 -25.72
C ARG A 177 35.27 15.62 -24.32
N THR A 178 35.14 14.32 -24.15
CA THR A 178 35.70 13.55 -23.04
C THR A 178 37.23 13.64 -23.03
N SER A 179 37.80 13.88 -21.87
CA SER A 179 39.18 13.46 -21.59
C SER A 179 39.36 13.24 -20.10
N ALA A 180 39.32 11.97 -19.72
CA ALA A 180 40.04 11.47 -18.58
C ALA A 180 41.52 11.36 -18.97
N SER A 181 42.43 11.87 -18.13
CA SER A 181 43.74 11.27 -17.83
C SER A 181 44.39 12.04 -16.67
N ARG A 182 44.70 11.26 -15.62
CA ARG A 182 45.65 11.53 -14.52
C ARG A 182 47.09 11.68 -15.06
N PRO A 183 48.11 12.13 -14.29
CA PRO A 183 48.32 11.98 -12.84
C PRO A 183 48.13 13.25 -12.00
#